data_AF-A0A0C9SRM5-F1
#
_entry.id   AF-A0A0C9SRM5-F1
#
_cell.length_a   1.000
_cell.length_b   1.000
_cell.length_c   1.000
_cell.angle_alpha   90.00
_cell.angle_beta   90.00
_cell.angle_gamma   90.00
#
_symmetry.space_group_name_H-M   'P 1'
#
loop_
_entity.id
_entity.type
_entity.pdbx_description
1 polymer ?
#
loop_
_entity_poly.entity_id
_entity_poly.type
_entity_poly.pdbx_seq_one_letter_code
_entity_poly.pdbx_strand_id
1 'polypeptide(L)'
;MQNPSHDIIEVVALLAGAVTPDIQKAAFDKFVLRNAGFRHPLVSVAPGRGSRDTILGIYQWYRVMSPELEIRVNHVVYDRETNVLICDISQKFHIRFNPLPPAWSQLLVRLTLTEADDGLHYIAFQEDFYHPDDFTNLILPILSPFVRVGLAVTAQVSTVSARVAQVLGVWRTDAPVSVKHD
;
A
#
# COMPACT_ATOMS: atom_id res chain seq x y z
N MET A 1 0.72 -19.36 -5.45
CA MET A 1 1.98 -19.28 -4.67
C MET A 1 2.07 -20.49 -3.79
N GLN A 2 3.23 -21.15 -3.77
CA GLN A 2 3.48 -22.34 -2.95
C GLN A 2 3.96 -21.93 -1.57
N ASN A 3 4.83 -20.92 -1.49
CA ASN A 3 5.28 -20.32 -0.25
C ASN A 3 5.04 -18.80 -0.31
N PRO A 4 3.86 -18.31 0.11
CA PRO A 4 3.50 -16.90 -0.03
C PRO A 4 4.54 -15.92 0.52
N SER A 5 5.12 -16.21 1.69
CA SER A 5 6.14 -15.34 2.31
C SER A 5 7.43 -15.17 1.49
N HIS A 6 7.76 -16.15 0.65
CA HIS A 6 8.97 -16.11 -0.18
C HIS A 6 8.65 -15.70 -1.62
N ASP A 7 7.61 -16.31 -2.20
CA ASP A 7 7.23 -16.13 -3.60
C ASP A 7 6.73 -14.70 -3.90
N ILE A 8 6.20 -14.01 -2.89
CA ILE A 8 5.57 -12.70 -3.09
C ILE A 8 6.54 -11.64 -3.67
N ILE A 9 7.83 -11.74 -3.36
CA ILE A 9 8.84 -10.79 -3.85
C ILE A 9 8.89 -10.83 -5.39
N GLU A 10 8.94 -12.04 -5.96
CA GLU A 10 8.92 -12.23 -7.42
C GLU A 10 7.55 -11.88 -8.00
N VAL A 11 6.45 -12.24 -7.31
CA VAL A 11 5.09 -11.91 -7.76
C VAL A 11 4.91 -10.40 -7.88
N VAL A 12 5.34 -9.61 -6.89
CA VAL A 12 5.28 -8.14 -6.94
C VAL A 12 6.10 -7.61 -8.13
N ALA A 13 7.30 -8.14 -8.36
CA ALA A 13 8.13 -7.75 -9.50
C ALA A 13 7.45 -8.07 -10.83
N LEU A 14 6.77 -9.21 -10.96
CA LEU A 14 6.04 -9.59 -12.17
C LEU A 14 4.75 -8.80 -12.38
N LEU A 15 4.03 -8.46 -11.30
CA LEU A 15 2.79 -7.69 -11.41
C LEU A 15 3.05 -6.21 -11.71
N ALA A 16 4.00 -5.57 -11.01
CA ALA A 16 4.24 -4.13 -11.12
C ALA A 16 5.43 -3.78 -12.03
N GLY A 17 6.47 -4.60 -12.04
CA GLY A 17 7.76 -4.33 -12.70
C GLY A 17 8.02 -5.12 -13.97
N ALA A 18 7.02 -5.81 -14.53
CA ALA A 18 7.19 -6.64 -15.73
C ALA A 18 7.77 -5.85 -16.92
N VAL A 19 8.64 -6.52 -17.67
CA VAL A 19 9.31 -5.96 -18.84
C VAL A 19 8.33 -5.76 -20.01
N THR A 20 7.35 -6.66 -20.15
CA THR A 20 6.35 -6.61 -21.23
C THR A 20 4.92 -6.73 -20.69
N PRO A 21 3.91 -6.18 -21.42
CA PRO A 21 2.51 -6.33 -21.04
C PRO A 21 2.04 -7.78 -20.98
N ASP A 22 2.59 -8.66 -21.83
CA ASP A 22 2.23 -10.08 -21.87
C ASP A 22 2.72 -10.82 -20.61
N ILE A 23 3.94 -10.52 -20.13
CA ILE A 23 4.45 -11.07 -18.86
C ILE A 23 3.58 -10.60 -17.71
N GLN A 24 3.23 -9.32 -17.68
CA GLN A 24 2.34 -8.76 -16.66
C GLN A 24 0.98 -9.46 -16.66
N LYS A 25 0.36 -9.59 -17.84
CA LYS A 25 -0.92 -10.29 -18.00
C LYS A 25 -0.82 -11.74 -17.55
N ALA A 26 0.22 -12.47 -17.96
CA ALA A 26 0.43 -13.85 -17.56
C ALA A 26 0.61 -13.99 -16.03
N ALA A 27 1.26 -13.01 -15.39
CA ALA A 27 1.38 -12.97 -13.93
C ALA A 27 0.03 -12.74 -13.24
N PHE A 28 -0.80 -11.82 -13.74
CA PHE A 28 -2.17 -11.64 -13.27
C PHE A 28 -3.00 -12.92 -13.45
N ASP A 29 -2.87 -13.58 -14.60
CA ASP A 29 -3.56 -14.84 -14.88
C ASP A 29 -3.15 -15.96 -13.91
N LYS A 30 -1.88 -15.97 -13.47
CA LYS A 30 -1.29 -17.00 -12.60
C LYS A 30 -1.51 -16.75 -11.11
N PHE A 31 -1.43 -15.50 -10.64
CA PHE A 31 -1.34 -15.19 -9.22
C PHE A 31 -2.55 -14.46 -8.65
N VAL A 32 -3.44 -13.92 -9.49
CA VAL A 32 -4.58 -13.10 -9.07
C VAL A 32 -5.90 -13.79 -9.43
N LEU A 33 -6.83 -13.87 -8.48
CA LEU A 33 -8.15 -14.46 -8.72
C LEU A 33 -8.92 -13.67 -9.77
N ARG A 34 -9.72 -14.38 -10.59
CA ARG A 34 -10.56 -13.76 -11.65
C ARG A 34 -11.52 -12.70 -11.13
N ASN A 35 -11.93 -12.83 -9.88
CA ASN A 35 -12.84 -11.94 -9.16
C ASN A 35 -12.15 -11.17 -8.03
N ALA A 36 -10.84 -10.93 -8.11
CA ALA A 36 -10.10 -10.22 -7.07
C ALA A 36 -10.59 -8.78 -6.84
N GLY A 37 -10.43 -8.26 -5.63
CA GLY A 37 -10.64 -6.85 -5.30
C GLY A 37 -9.33 -6.06 -5.19
N PHE A 38 -9.44 -4.75 -5.31
CA PHE A 38 -8.30 -3.83 -5.22
C PHE A 38 -8.70 -2.51 -4.60
N ARG A 39 -7.90 -1.99 -3.67
CA ARG A 39 -8.07 -0.64 -3.10
C ARG A 39 -6.72 0.06 -3.07
N HIS A 40 -6.68 1.20 -3.72
CA HIS A 40 -5.56 2.12 -3.75
C HIS A 40 -6.07 3.52 -3.39
N PRO A 41 -5.26 4.45 -2.88
CA PRO A 41 -5.73 5.78 -2.49
C PRO A 41 -6.49 6.56 -3.58
N LEU A 42 -6.25 6.25 -4.86
CA LEU A 42 -6.90 6.91 -6.01
C LEU A 42 -8.06 6.12 -6.63
N VAL A 43 -8.06 4.79 -6.50
CA VAL A 43 -8.97 3.92 -7.27
C VAL A 43 -9.36 2.72 -6.44
N SER A 44 -10.57 2.20 -6.68
CA SER A 44 -11.08 1.01 -6.01
C SER A 44 -11.80 0.13 -7.01
N VAL A 45 -11.59 -1.18 -6.92
CA VAL A 45 -12.28 -2.21 -7.70
C VAL A 45 -12.88 -3.20 -6.73
N ALA A 46 -14.20 -3.32 -6.73
CA ALA A 46 -14.91 -4.32 -5.94
C ALA A 46 -14.66 -5.73 -6.52
N PRO A 47 -14.56 -6.78 -5.69
CA PRO A 47 -14.51 -8.17 -6.14
C PRO A 47 -15.73 -8.49 -7.03
N GLY A 48 -15.52 -9.08 -8.20
CA GLY A 48 -16.63 -9.39 -9.10
C GLY A 48 -16.21 -9.94 -10.46
N ARG A 49 -17.19 -10.22 -11.32
CA ARG A 49 -16.92 -10.73 -12.67
C ARG A 49 -16.12 -9.70 -13.47
N GLY A 50 -14.94 -10.09 -13.97
CA GLY A 50 -14.07 -9.23 -14.77
C GLY A 50 -13.26 -8.21 -13.95
N SER A 51 -13.30 -8.26 -12.62
CA SER A 51 -12.57 -7.32 -11.78
C SER A 51 -11.05 -7.44 -11.96
N ARG A 52 -10.52 -8.66 -12.16
CA ARG A 52 -9.09 -8.89 -12.44
C ARG A 52 -8.61 -8.15 -13.68
N ASP A 53 -9.38 -8.16 -14.76
CA ASP A 53 -9.01 -7.52 -16.02
C ASP A 53 -9.04 -5.98 -15.86
N THR A 54 -9.94 -5.47 -15.02
CA THR A 54 -9.98 -4.05 -14.62
C THR A 54 -8.74 -3.67 -13.83
N ILE A 55 -8.32 -4.51 -12.86
CA ILE A 55 -7.10 -4.29 -12.07
C ILE A 55 -5.86 -4.34 -12.96
N LEU A 56 -5.77 -5.30 -13.89
CA LEU A 56 -4.69 -5.36 -14.89
C LEU A 56 -4.62 -4.06 -15.70
N GLY A 57 -5.75 -3.53 -16.15
CA GLY A 57 -5.80 -2.24 -16.86
C GLY A 57 -5.25 -1.07 -16.04
N ILE A 58 -5.52 -1.04 -14.73
CA ILE A 58 -4.96 -0.04 -13.80
C ILE A 58 -3.43 -0.17 -13.72
N TYR A 59 -2.92 -1.39 -13.54
CA TYR A 59 -1.48 -1.65 -13.49
C TYR A 59 -0.77 -1.29 -14.80
N GLN A 60 -1.40 -1.59 -15.94
CA GLN A 60 -0.90 -1.18 -17.26
C GLN A 60 -0.90 0.34 -17.41
N TRP A 61 -1.96 1.02 -16.96
CA TRP A 61 -1.99 2.49 -16.95
C TRP A 61 -0.88 3.08 -16.07
N TYR A 62 -0.60 2.49 -14.91
CA TYR A 62 0.49 2.92 -14.03
C TYR A 62 1.85 2.75 -14.72
N ARG A 63 2.04 1.68 -15.50
CA ARG A 63 3.24 1.49 -16.32
C ARG A 63 3.34 2.51 -17.47
N VAL A 64 2.23 2.89 -18.09
CA VAL A 64 2.20 3.97 -19.10
C VAL A 64 2.57 5.32 -18.48
N MET A 65 2.08 5.59 -17.27
CA MET A 65 2.42 6.78 -16.50
C MET A 65 3.85 6.76 -15.99
N SER A 66 4.44 5.61 -15.66
CA SER A 66 5.83 5.50 -15.19
C SER A 66 6.58 4.36 -15.88
N PRO A 67 7.19 4.62 -17.06
CA PRO A 67 7.93 3.60 -17.81
C PRO A 67 9.12 3.02 -17.05
N GLU A 68 9.75 3.83 -16.21
CA GLU A 68 10.83 3.43 -15.30
C GLU A 68 10.26 3.35 -13.89
N LEU A 69 9.80 2.15 -13.51
CA LEU A 69 9.37 1.86 -12.14
C LEU A 69 10.48 1.07 -11.44
N GLU A 70 10.99 1.62 -10.35
CA GLU A 70 11.85 0.89 -9.42
C GLU A 70 11.00 0.50 -8.20
N ILE A 71 10.95 -0.79 -7.88
CA ILE A 71 10.18 -1.33 -6.76
C ILE A 71 11.06 -2.27 -5.93
N ARG A 72 10.93 -2.18 -4.60
CA ARG A 72 11.71 -2.96 -3.64
C ARG A 72 10.77 -3.44 -2.54
N VAL A 73 10.73 -4.75 -2.32
CA VAL A 73 10.03 -5.33 -1.16
C VAL A 73 11.03 -5.36 0.00
N ASN A 74 10.78 -4.55 1.03
CA ASN A 74 11.68 -4.39 2.17
C ASN A 74 11.46 -5.52 3.19
N HIS A 75 10.19 -5.75 3.54
CA HIS A 75 9.78 -6.74 4.53
C HIS A 75 8.49 -7.44 4.11
N VAL A 76 8.35 -8.70 4.52
CA VAL A 76 7.16 -9.52 4.28
C VAL A 76 6.76 -10.18 5.59
N VAL A 77 5.49 -10.06 5.94
CA VAL A 77 4.86 -10.79 7.05
C VAL A 77 3.69 -11.58 6.48
N TYR A 78 3.67 -12.88 6.72
CA TYR A 78 2.56 -13.73 6.30
C TYR A 78 1.93 -14.41 7.51
N ASP A 79 0.67 -14.11 7.74
CA ASP A 79 -0.19 -14.78 8.72
C ASP A 79 -0.95 -15.92 8.04
N ARG A 80 -0.59 -17.15 8.42
CA ARG A 80 -1.18 -18.38 7.88
C ARG A 80 -2.59 -18.65 8.39
N GLU A 81 -2.94 -18.16 9.58
CA GLU A 81 -4.27 -18.41 10.16
C GLU A 81 -5.34 -17.62 9.41
N THR A 82 -5.03 -16.37 9.06
CA THR A 82 -5.95 -15.49 8.35
C THR A 82 -5.71 -15.42 6.85
N ASN A 83 -4.67 -16.07 6.34
CA ASN A 83 -4.21 -15.96 4.96
C ASN A 83 -3.96 -14.50 4.52
N VAL A 84 -3.42 -13.69 5.42
CA VAL A 84 -3.08 -12.29 5.16
C VAL A 84 -1.58 -12.15 5.02
N LEU A 85 -1.17 -11.52 3.92
CA LEU A 85 0.22 -11.18 3.67
C LEU A 85 0.37 -9.66 3.65
N ILE A 86 1.32 -9.13 4.41
CA ILE A 86 1.64 -7.71 4.47
C ILE A 86 3.06 -7.52 3.91
N CYS A 87 3.18 -6.68 2.89
CA CYS A 87 4.45 -6.24 2.33
C CYS A 87 4.72 -4.78 2.70
N ASP A 88 5.92 -4.51 3.19
CA ASP A 88 6.51 -3.18 3.18
C ASP A 88 7.26 -3.01 1.86
N ILE A 89 6.87 -1.99 1.07
CA ILE A 89 7.39 -1.75 -0.26
C ILE A 89 7.90 -0.31 -0.36
N SER A 90 9.09 -0.15 -0.93
CA SER A 90 9.60 1.13 -1.42
C SER A 90 9.47 1.16 -2.95
N GLN A 91 8.89 2.22 -3.49
CA GLN A 91 8.84 2.41 -4.93
C GLN A 91 9.26 3.82 -5.33
N LYS A 92 9.80 3.93 -6.55
CA LYS A 92 10.17 5.19 -7.18
C LYS A 92 9.38 5.30 -8.48
N PHE A 93 8.25 5.99 -8.38
CA PHE A 93 7.35 6.23 -9.50
C PHE A 93 7.73 7.55 -10.17
N HIS A 94 8.05 7.51 -11.47
CA HIS A 94 8.39 8.69 -12.23
C HIS A 94 7.34 8.96 -13.29
N ILE A 95 6.48 9.94 -13.02
CA ILE A 95 5.42 10.34 -13.95
C ILE A 95 6.06 10.81 -15.27
N ARG A 96 5.64 10.19 -16.36
CA ARG A 96 6.05 10.48 -17.72
C ARG A 96 5.81 11.97 -18.01
N PHE A 97 6.82 12.62 -18.58
CA PHE A 97 6.84 14.06 -18.88
C PHE A 97 6.89 15.00 -17.66
N ASN A 98 6.97 14.49 -16.42
CA ASN A 98 7.24 15.34 -15.26
C ASN A 98 8.73 15.72 -15.25
N PRO A 99 9.10 17.01 -15.32
CA PRO A 99 10.50 17.44 -15.32
C PRO A 99 11.17 17.33 -13.94
N LEU A 100 10.39 17.08 -12.87
CA LEU A 100 10.92 16.98 -11.51
C LEU A 100 11.52 15.59 -11.24
N PRO A 101 12.61 15.51 -10.45
CA PRO A 101 13.17 14.23 -10.06
C PRO A 101 12.14 13.42 -9.24
N PRO A 102 11.97 12.12 -9.51
CA PRO A 102 11.10 11.26 -8.73
C PRO A 102 11.66 11.08 -7.31
N ALA A 103 10.76 10.90 -6.35
CA ALA A 103 11.11 10.59 -4.96
C ALA A 103 10.74 9.14 -4.61
N TRP A 104 11.37 8.61 -3.58
CA TRP A 104 10.94 7.36 -2.96
C TRP A 104 9.62 7.58 -2.24
N SER A 105 8.69 6.65 -2.47
CA SER A 105 7.41 6.54 -1.80
C SER A 105 7.35 5.16 -1.12
N GLN A 106 7.01 5.14 0.16
CA GLN A 106 6.79 3.90 0.90
C GLN A 106 5.29 3.58 0.98
N LEU A 107 4.98 2.29 0.91
CA LEU A 107 3.62 1.79 1.10
C LEU A 107 3.62 0.46 1.84
N LEU A 108 2.53 0.24 2.58
CA LEU A 108 2.16 -1.08 3.07
C LEU A 108 1.11 -1.67 2.16
N VAL A 109 1.38 -2.86 1.63
CA VAL A 109 0.41 -3.61 0.83
C VAL A 109 -0.11 -4.77 1.66
N ARG A 110 -1.42 -4.77 1.91
CA ARG A 110 -2.13 -5.89 2.53
C ARG A 110 -2.79 -6.74 1.44
N LEU A 111 -2.37 -7.98 1.33
CA LEU A 111 -2.94 -8.98 0.44
C LEU A 111 -3.77 -9.96 1.25
N THR A 112 -5.03 -10.14 0.88
CA THR A 112 -5.84 -11.27 1.33
C THR A 112 -5.66 -12.39 0.30
N LEU A 113 -5.15 -13.53 0.77
CA LEU A 113 -4.91 -14.70 -0.06
C LEU A 113 -6.06 -15.70 0.08
N THR A 114 -6.24 -16.53 -0.93
CA THR A 114 -7.14 -17.67 -0.88
C THR A 114 -6.40 -18.88 -1.42
N GLU A 115 -6.41 -19.96 -0.66
CA GLU A 115 -5.92 -21.26 -1.08
C GLU A 115 -6.99 -21.94 -1.96
N ALA A 116 -6.59 -22.43 -3.13
CA ALA A 116 -7.46 -23.24 -3.98
C ALA A 116 -7.22 -24.74 -3.75
N ASP A 117 -8.04 -25.59 -4.37
CA ASP A 117 -7.99 -27.05 -4.22
C ASP A 117 -6.64 -27.67 -4.65
N ASP A 118 -5.81 -26.93 -5.39
CA ASP A 118 -4.46 -27.33 -5.80
C ASP A 118 -3.38 -27.02 -4.75
N GLY A 119 -3.76 -26.50 -3.58
CA GLY A 119 -2.86 -26.08 -2.51
C GLY A 119 -2.09 -24.80 -2.81
N LEU A 120 -2.45 -24.06 -3.88
CA LEU A 120 -1.81 -22.80 -4.24
C LEU A 120 -2.59 -21.61 -3.70
N HIS A 121 -1.83 -20.61 -3.27
CA HIS A 121 -2.38 -19.35 -2.79
C HIS A 121 -2.49 -18.32 -3.91
N TYR A 122 -3.64 -17.68 -4.02
CA TYR A 122 -3.95 -16.64 -4.99
C TYR A 122 -4.33 -15.34 -4.29
N ILE A 123 -4.00 -14.20 -4.92
CA ILE A 123 -4.40 -12.88 -4.43
C ILE A 123 -5.89 -12.70 -4.70
N ALA A 124 -6.68 -12.66 -3.63
CA ALA A 124 -8.12 -12.42 -3.66
C ALA A 124 -8.45 -10.95 -3.46
N PHE A 125 -7.64 -10.23 -2.69
CA PHE A 125 -7.82 -8.80 -2.45
C PHE A 125 -6.49 -8.13 -2.18
N GLN A 126 -6.29 -6.93 -2.72
CA GLN A 126 -5.13 -6.10 -2.43
C GLN A 126 -5.56 -4.73 -1.92
N GLU A 127 -4.95 -4.27 -0.83
CA GLU A 127 -5.12 -2.94 -0.25
C GLU A 127 -3.76 -2.25 -0.11
N ASP A 128 -3.64 -1.06 -0.69
CA ASP A 128 -2.43 -0.25 -0.66
C ASP A 128 -2.61 0.92 0.31
N PHE A 129 -1.76 0.98 1.33
CA PHE A 129 -1.76 2.03 2.34
C PHE A 129 -0.51 2.88 2.22
N TYR A 130 -0.72 4.19 2.08
CA TYR A 130 0.35 5.17 2.03
C TYR A 130 0.18 6.14 3.18
N HIS A 131 1.29 6.56 3.77
CA HIS A 131 1.28 7.77 4.57
C HIS A 131 1.06 8.99 3.64
N PRO A 132 0.40 10.08 4.10
CA PRO A 132 0.06 11.21 3.22
C PRO A 132 1.26 11.85 2.50
N ASP A 133 2.43 11.92 3.13
CA ASP A 133 3.63 12.49 2.49
C ASP A 133 4.26 11.49 1.50
N ASP A 134 4.24 10.18 1.77
CA ASP A 134 4.66 9.15 0.81
C ASP A 134 3.76 9.12 -0.42
N PHE A 135 2.45 9.26 -0.23
CA PHE A 135 1.52 9.39 -1.34
C PHE A 135 1.77 10.67 -2.15
N THR A 136 2.15 11.76 -1.46
CA THR A 136 2.53 13.00 -2.13
C THR A 136 3.86 12.85 -2.89
N ASN A 137 4.84 12.09 -2.34
CA ASN A 137 6.08 11.74 -3.03
C ASN A 137 5.83 10.95 -4.33
N LEU A 138 4.77 10.12 -4.36
CA LEU A 138 4.39 9.35 -5.53
C LEU A 138 3.93 10.25 -6.70
N ILE A 139 3.17 11.30 -6.39
CA ILE A 139 2.51 12.14 -7.40
C ILE A 139 3.31 13.41 -7.69
N LEU A 140 3.67 14.16 -6.65
CA LEU A 140 4.29 15.47 -6.77
C LEU A 140 5.27 15.74 -5.60
N PRO A 141 6.51 15.24 -5.69
CA PRO A 141 7.51 15.32 -4.60
C PRO A 141 7.74 16.71 -4.02
N ILE A 142 7.63 17.76 -4.84
CA ILE A 142 7.84 19.15 -4.41
C ILE A 142 6.82 19.61 -3.35
N LEU A 143 5.65 18.96 -3.26
CA LEU A 143 4.64 19.29 -2.27
C LEU A 143 4.83 18.57 -0.92
N SER A 144 5.61 17.48 -0.89
CA SER A 144 5.77 16.66 0.32
C SER A 144 6.29 17.42 1.55
N PRO A 145 7.24 18.37 1.44
CA PRO A 145 7.64 19.19 2.58
C PRO A 145 6.48 19.99 3.18
N PHE A 146 5.56 20.51 2.36
CA PHE A 146 4.39 21.25 2.84
C PHE A 146 3.39 20.34 3.55
N VAL A 147 3.19 19.12 3.05
CA VAL A 147 2.37 18.11 3.73
C VAL A 147 2.94 17.78 5.11
N ARG A 148 4.26 17.58 5.21
CA ARG A 148 4.95 17.32 6.50
C ARG A 148 4.77 18.48 7.48
N VAL A 149 4.91 19.73 7.02
CA VAL A 149 4.66 20.91 7.85
C VAL A 149 3.21 20.96 8.30
N GLY A 150 2.25 20.69 7.42
CA GLY A 150 0.83 20.65 7.76
C GLY A 150 0.49 19.58 8.81
N LEU A 151 1.08 18.39 8.70
CA LEU A 151 0.95 17.33 9.70
C LEU A 151 1.50 17.78 11.06
N ALA A 152 2.69 18.40 11.08
CA ALA A 152 3.28 18.92 12.31
C ALA A 152 2.43 20.04 12.94
N VAL A 153 1.90 20.96 12.15
CA VAL A 153 0.98 22.02 12.62
C VAL A 153 -0.28 21.40 13.21
N THR A 154 -0.86 20.40 12.56
CA THR A 154 -2.07 19.71 13.05
C THR A 154 -1.80 19.00 14.38
N ALA A 155 -0.62 18.41 14.56
CA ALA A 155 -0.21 17.82 15.84
C ALA A 155 -0.11 18.89 16.95
N GLN A 156 0.45 20.06 16.65
CA GLN A 156 0.52 21.17 17.61
C GLN A 156 -0.87 21.70 17.97
N VAL A 157 -1.74 21.93 16.98
CA VAL A 157 -3.12 22.36 17.21
C VAL A 157 -3.84 21.35 18.10
N SER A 158 -3.75 20.05 17.79
CA SER A 158 -4.37 18.99 18.58
C SER A 158 -3.88 19.00 20.04
N THR A 159 -2.59 19.22 20.26
CA THR A 159 -1.99 19.31 21.61
C THR A 159 -2.50 20.53 22.37
N VAL A 160 -2.57 21.69 21.72
CA VAL A 160 -3.09 22.93 22.34
C VAL A 160 -4.58 22.77 22.66
N SER A 161 -5.38 22.25 21.73
CA SER A 161 -6.80 21.98 21.94
C SER A 161 -7.03 21.00 23.08
N ALA A 162 -6.23 19.92 23.18
CA ALA A 162 -6.31 18.98 24.28
C ALA A 162 -6.03 19.66 25.63
N ARG A 163 -5.01 20.52 25.73
CA ARG A 163 -4.71 21.27 26.95
C ARG A 163 -5.85 22.21 27.34
N VAL A 164 -6.43 22.92 26.37
CA VAL A 164 -7.59 23.79 26.63
C VAL A 164 -8.78 22.97 27.13
N ALA A 165 -9.08 21.83 26.50
CA ALA A 165 -10.14 20.92 26.93
C ALA A 165 -9.92 20.41 28.37
N GLN A 166 -8.69 20.01 28.70
CA GLN A 166 -8.32 19.56 30.04
C GLN A 166 -8.47 20.66 31.10
N VAL A 167 -8.10 21.91 30.79
CA VAL A 167 -8.32 23.06 31.68
C VAL A 167 -9.81 23.32 31.90
N LEU A 168 -10.64 23.12 30.88
CA LEU A 168 -12.10 23.22 30.96
C LEU A 168 -12.75 22.00 31.62
N GLY A 169 -11.97 21.03 32.10
CA GLY A 169 -12.44 19.83 32.81
C GLY A 169 -12.88 18.68 31.90
N VAL A 170 -12.66 18.78 30.58
CA VAL A 170 -12.98 17.73 29.61
C VAL A 170 -11.77 16.82 29.41
N TRP A 171 -11.94 15.51 29.60
CA TRP A 171 -10.89 14.48 29.42
C TRP A 171 -9.59 14.79 30.18
N ARG A 172 -9.74 15.20 31.44
CA ARG A 172 -8.63 15.52 32.34
C ARG A 172 -7.92 14.23 32.76
N THR A 173 -6.59 14.21 32.63
CA THR A 173 -5.77 13.10 33.13
C THR A 173 -5.45 13.36 34.60
N ASP A 174 -6.18 12.72 35.51
CA ASP A 174 -5.91 12.79 36.95
C ASP A 174 -5.10 11.57 37.42
N ALA A 175 -4.02 11.84 38.18
CA ALA A 175 -3.11 10.92 38.89
C ALA A 175 -2.36 9.84 38.05
N PRO A 176 -1.12 9.46 38.46
CA PRO A 176 -0.40 8.36 37.82
C PRO A 176 -1.09 7.02 38.10
N VAL A 177 -1.46 6.32 37.03
CA VAL A 177 -1.90 4.93 37.09
C VAL A 177 -0.68 4.07 37.46
N SER A 178 -0.67 3.47 38.64
CA SER A 178 0.31 2.43 38.98
C SER A 178 -0.03 1.18 38.17
N VAL A 179 0.64 1.02 37.03
CA VAL A 179 0.62 -0.25 36.30
C VAL A 179 1.44 -1.24 37.12
N LYS A 180 0.77 -2.14 37.84
CA LYS A 180 1.43 -3.31 38.43
C LYS A 180 1.87 -4.20 37.27
N HIS A 181 3.18 -4.39 37.14
CA HIS A 181 3.73 -5.48 36.34
C HIS A 181 3.69 -6.73 37.25
N ASP A 182 2.72 -7.62 36.98
CA ASP A 182 2.73 -8.99 37.47
C ASP A 182 3.57 -9.88 36.54
#